data_AF-A0A967LIR8-F1
#
_entry.id   AF-A0A967LIR8-F1
#
_cell.length_a   1.000
_cell.length_b   1.000
_cell.length_c   1.000
_cell.angle_alpha   90.00
_cell.angle_beta   90.00
_cell.angle_gamma   90.00
#
_symmetry.space_group_name_H-M   'P 1'
#
loop_
_entity.id
_entity.type
_entity.pdbx_description
1 polymer ?
#
loop_
_entity_poly.entity_id
_entity_poly.type
_entity_poly.pdbx_seq_one_letter_code
_entity_poly.pdbx_strand_id
1 'polypeptide(L)' 'GDSPAMKQVYNMVQRVAQSTTNVMITGKSGTGKELVARAIHANSERSNKPFIPINCGAIPDNLFESELFGYKKGAFTG' A
#
# COMPACT_ATOMS: atom_id res chain seq x y z
N GLY A 1 13.11 -7.63 16.54
CA GLY A 1 13.34 -6.40 15.76
C GLY A 1 13.17 -5.23 16.70
N ASP A 2 14.15 -5.05 17.58
CA ASP A 2 13.93 -4.40 18.88
C ASP A 2 14.72 -3.11 19.04
N SER A 3 15.26 -2.60 17.92
CA SER A 3 15.93 -1.32 17.90
C SER A 3 14.95 -0.19 18.26
N PRO A 4 15.41 0.87 18.94
CA PRO A 4 14.57 2.02 19.26
C PRO A 4 13.85 2.61 18.04
N ALA A 5 14.53 2.66 16.89
CA ALA A 5 13.95 3.13 15.63
C ALA A 5 12.78 2.24 15.16
N MET A 6 12.90 0.92 15.24
CA MET A 6 11.79 0.03 14.87
C MET A 6 10.62 0.13 15.83
N LYS A 7 10.86 0.34 17.13
CA LYS A 7 9.79 0.61 18.10
C LYS A 7 9.00 1.87 17.74
N GLN A 8 9.67 2.92 17.27
CA GLN A 8 8.98 4.13 16.77
C GLN A 8 8.10 3.83 15.55
N VAL A 9 8.58 3.01 14.62
CA VAL A 9 7.78 2.58 13.46
C VAL A 9 6.53 1.81 13.92
N TYR A 10 6.66 0.85 14.84
CA TYR A 10 5.51 0.09 15.35
C TYR A 10 4.50 0.99 16.06
N ASN A 11 4.97 1.94 16.88
CA ASN A 11 4.09 2.90 17.54
C ASN A 11 3.33 3.77 16.52
N MET A 12 4.01 4.19 15.45
CA MET A 12 3.38 4.97 14.38
C MET A 12 2.33 4.14 13.64
N VAL A 13 2.63 2.88 13.31
CA VAL A 13 1.68 1.93 12.70
C VAL A 13 0.41 1.81 13.53
N GLN A 14 0.54 1.57 14.84
CA GLN A 14 -0.60 1.47 15.75
C GLN A 14 -1.47 2.73 15.75
N ARG A 15 -0.83 3.91 15.73
CA ARG A 15 -1.53 5.19 15.72
C ARG A 15 -2.27 5.45 14.41
N VAL A 16 -1.63 5.22 13.27
CA VAL A 16 -2.24 5.52 11.96
C VAL A 16 -3.28 4.49 11.55
N ALA A 17 -3.20 3.25 12.05
CA ALA A 17 -4.17 2.20 11.75
C ALA A 17 -5.59 2.53 12.25
N GLN A 18 -5.72 3.36 13.29
CA GLN A 18 -7.00 3.84 13.80
C GLN A 18 -7.58 5.01 12.98
N SER A 19 -6.85 5.50 11.98
CA SER A 19 -7.26 6.62 11.14
C SER A 19 -7.78 6.16 9.78
N THR A 20 -8.69 6.95 9.21
CA THR A 20 -9.13 6.79 7.81
C THR A 20 -8.29 7.57 6.81
N THR A 21 -7.35 8.40 7.28
CA THR A 21 -6.49 9.25 6.45
C THR A 21 -5.52 8.45 5.58
N ASN A 22 -5.13 9.03 4.45
CA ASN A 22 -4.07 8.48 3.59
C ASN A 22 -2.71 8.49 4.32
N VAL A 23 -1.92 7.42 4.14
CA VAL A 23 -0.60 7.27 4.76
C VAL A 23 0.47 7.15 3.68
N MET A 24 1.51 7.99 3.77
CA MET A 24 2.70 7.91 2.91
C MET A 24 3.83 7.19 3.65
N ILE A 25 4.31 6.08 3.09
CA ILE A 25 5.42 5.31 3.67
C ILE A 25 6.68 5.58 2.86
N THR A 26 7.66 6.21 3.48
CA THR A 26 8.95 6.55 2.84
C THR A 26 10.07 5.65 3.36
N GLY A 27 11.16 5.55 2.59
CA GLY A 27 12.32 4.73 2.94
C GLY A 27 13.03 4.19 1.70
N LYS A 28 14.26 3.71 1.88
CA LYS A 28 15.08 3.15 0.79
C LYS A 28 14.41 1.93 0.15
N SER A 29 14.84 1.59 -1.07
CA SER A 29 14.39 0.34 -1.70
C SER A 29 14.82 -0.87 -0.86
N GLY A 30 13.98 -1.91 -0.81
CA GLY A 30 14.27 -3.13 -0.05
C GLY A 30 14.07 -3.07 1.47
N THR A 31 13.59 -1.96 2.05
CA THR A 31 13.42 -1.83 3.52
C THR A 31 12.06 -2.32 4.04
N GLY A 32 11.31 -3.11 3.27
CA GLY A 32 10.05 -3.72 3.73
C GLY A 32 8.86 -2.76 3.87
N LYS A 33 8.78 -1.68 3.08
CA LYS A 33 7.65 -0.73 3.13
C LYS A 33 6.28 -1.39 2.93
N GLU A 34 6.21 -2.43 2.10
CA GLU A 34 4.98 -3.21 1.91
C GLU A 34 4.54 -3.91 3.20
N LEU A 35 5.48 -4.44 3.99
CA LEU A 35 5.17 -5.06 5.28
C LEU A 35 4.58 -4.03 6.26
N VAL A 36 5.07 -2.79 6.23
CA VAL A 36 4.50 -1.69 7.02
C VAL A 36 3.08 -1.38 6.56
N ALA A 37 2.82 -1.29 5.26
CA ALA A 37 1.47 -1.06 4.73
C ALA A 37 0.48 -2.16 5.13
N ARG A 38 0.91 -3.43 5.04
CA ARG A 38 0.12 -4.60 5.47
C ARG A 38 -0.13 -4.57 6.97
N ALA A 39 0.85 -4.18 7.77
CA ALA A 39 0.68 -4.05 9.22
C ALA A 39 -0.34 -2.96 9.57
N ILE A 40 -0.32 -1.81 8.89
CA ILE A 40 -1.33 -0.76 9.07
C ILE A 40 -2.73 -1.30 8.75
N HIS A 41 -2.90 -1.97 7.61
CA HIS A 41 -4.19 -2.58 7.24
C HIS A 41 -4.67 -3.61 8.27
N ALA A 42 -3.80 -4.53 8.68
CA ALA A 42 -4.12 -5.59 9.64
C ALA A 42 -4.51 -5.05 11.03
N ASN A 43 -4.00 -3.89 11.44
CA ASN A 43 -4.31 -3.28 12.74
C ASN A 43 -5.46 -2.24 12.68
N SER A 44 -6.09 -2.07 11.52
CA SER A 44 -7.15 -1.08 11.31
C SER A 44 -8.55 -1.70 11.38
N GLU A 45 -9.58 -0.86 11.49
CA GLU A 45 -11.00 -1.30 11.44
C GLU A 45 -11.39 -2.00 10.11
N ARG A 46 -10.56 -1.84 9.07
CA ARG A 46 -10.75 -2.46 7.75
C ARG A 46 -9.92 -3.73 7.55
N SER A 47 -9.34 -4.30 8.61
CA SER A 47 -8.50 -5.51 8.55
C SER A 47 -9.18 -6.71 7.86
N ASN A 48 -10.49 -6.84 8.00
CA ASN A 48 -11.30 -7.89 7.36
C ASN A 48 -11.65 -7.59 5.89
N LYS A 49 -11.29 -6.42 5.36
CA LYS A 49 -11.52 -6.06 3.96
C LYS A 49 -10.31 -6.45 3.10
N PRO A 50 -10.50 -6.63 1.77
CA PRO A 50 -9.38 -6.90 0.87
C PRO A 50 -8.30 -5.82 0.95
N PHE A 51 -7.04 -6.26 0.96
CA PHE A 51 -5.88 -5.40 0.79
C PHE A 51 -5.28 -5.65 -0.59
N ILE A 52 -5.32 -4.65 -1.47
CA ILE A 52 -4.89 -4.77 -2.86
C ILE A 52 -3.58 -3.97 -3.02
N PRO A 53 -2.40 -4.61 -2.95
CA PRO A 53 -1.14 -3.94 -3.23
C PRO A 53 -0.97 -3.71 -4.73
N ILE A 54 -0.51 -2.51 -5.10
CA ILE A 54 -0.18 -2.16 -6.50
C ILE A 54 1.25 -1.66 -6.53
N ASN A 55 2.09 -2.27 -7.38
CA ASN A 55 3.45 -1.84 -7.63
C ASN A 55 3.50 -1.04 -8.93
N CYS A 56 3.45 0.29 -8.83
CA CYS A 56 3.48 1.17 -10.01
C CYS A 56 4.76 1.03 -10.84
N GLY A 57 5.89 0.62 -10.25
CA GLY A 57 7.14 0.43 -10.99
C GLY A 57 7.17 -0.85 -11.84
N ALA A 58 6.20 -1.75 -11.67
CA ALA A 58 6.08 -2.97 -12.46
C ALA A 58 5.02 -2.85 -13.56
N ILE A 59 4.28 -1.75 -13.64
CA ILE A 59 3.22 -1.53 -14.61
C ILE A 59 3.74 -0.60 -15.71
N PRO A 60 3.71 -1.00 -17.00
CA PRO A 60 4.01 -0.11 -18.11
C PRO A 60 3.08 1.11 -18.14
N ASP A 61 3.60 2.30 -18.43
CA ASP A 61 2.82 3.55 -18.40
C ASP A 61 1.56 3.50 -19.28
N ASN A 62 1.64 2.83 -20.43
CA ASN A 62 0.52 2.66 -21.36
C ASN A 62 -0.60 1.74 -20.85
N LEU A 63 -0.35 0.97 -19.78
CA LEU A 63 -1.31 0.06 -19.15
C LEU A 63 -1.77 0.54 -17.77
N PHE A 64 -1.13 1.59 -17.22
CA PHE A 64 -1.36 2.05 -15.85
C PHE A 64 -2.83 2.38 -15.57
N GLU A 65 -3.47 3.16 -16.44
CA GLU A 65 -4.87 3.55 -16.29
C GLU A 65 -5.81 2.34 -16.41
N SER A 66 -5.57 1.45 -17.38
CA SER A 66 -6.39 0.26 -17.58
C SER A 66 -6.30 -0.73 -16.42
N GLU A 67 -5.15 -0.84 -15.76
CA GLU A 67 -4.97 -1.72 -14.59
C GLU A 67 -5.63 -1.15 -13.33
N LEU A 68 -5.58 0.18 -13.13
CA LEU A 68 -6.15 0.83 -11.95
C LEU A 68 -7.66 1.00 -12.02
N PHE A 69 -8.19 1.35 -13.18
CA PHE A 69 -9.58 1.75 -13.35
C PHE A 69 -10.40 0.74 -14.16
N GLY A 70 -9.74 -0.24 -14.77
CA GLY A 70 -10.36 -1.13 -15.74
C GLY A 70 -10.61 -0.44 -17.07
N TYR A 71 -11.06 -1.21 -18.05
CA TYR A 71 -11.49 -0.71 -19.35
C TYR A 71 -12.73 -1.47 -19.81
N LYS A 72 -13.52 -0.85 -20.68
CA LYS A 72 -14.70 -1.49 -21.24
C LYS A 72 -14.29 -2.41 -22.39
N LYS A 73 -14.91 -3.59 -22.49
CA LYS A 73 -14.71 -4.51 -23.63
C LYS A 73 -15.02 -3.77 -24.94
N GLY A 74 -14.03 -3.68 -25.84
CA GLY A 74 -14.12 -2.92 -27.10
C GLY A 74 -13.51 -1.52 -27.07
N ALA A 75 -12.93 -1.08 -25.95
CA ALA A 75 -12.22 0.21 -25.87
C ALA A 75 -10.89 0.24 -26.65
N PHE A 76 -10.31 -0.93 -26.92
CA PHE A 76 -9.12 -1.10 -27.74
C PHE A 76 -9.51 -1.79 -29.05
N THR A 77 -10.07 -1.02 -29.99
CA THR A 77 -10.08 -1.40 -31.40
C THR A 77 -8.83 -0.81 -32.05
N GLY A 78 -7.72 -1.50 -31.82
CA GLY A 78 -6.43 -1.28 -32.47
C GLY A 78 -5.84 -2.64 -32.80
#